data_AF-A0A9E3VKY4-F1
#
_entry.id   AF-A0A9E3VKY4-F1
#
_cell.length_a   1.000
_cell.length_b   1.000
_cell.length_c   1.000
_cell.angle_alpha   90.00
_cell.angle_beta   90.00
_cell.angle_gamma   90.00
#
_symmetry.space_group_name_H-M   'P 1'
#
loop_
_entity.id
_entity.type
_entity.pdbx_description
1 polymer ?
#
loop_
_entity_poly.entity_id
_entity_poly.type
_entity_poly.pdbx_seq_one_letter_code
_entity_poly.pdbx_strand_id
1 'polypeptide(L)' 'MSGSSCDGIDAAFVRIKGTGSSIRLKLIAFATTPYTASIRERLLSPKLDT' A
#
# COMPACT_ATOMS: atom_id res chain seq x y z
N MET A 1 -0.65 0.85 -1.16
CA MET A 1 -1.71 0.52 -0.19
C MET A 1 -1.04 0.03 1.08
N SER A 2 -1.63 0.24 2.25
CA SER A 2 -1.27 -0.45 3.49
C SER A 2 -2.56 -0.81 4.18
N GLY A 3 -2.88 -2.10 4.21
CA GLY A 3 -4.09 -2.61 4.86
C GLY A 3 -4.04 -2.43 6.39
N SER A 4 -5.19 -2.55 7.05
CA SER A 4 -5.28 -2.54 8.51
C SER A 4 -4.53 -3.70 9.18
N SER A 5 -4.13 -4.72 8.41
CA SER A 5 -3.27 -5.80 8.87
C SER A 5 -1.84 -5.35 9.22
N CYS A 6 -1.44 -4.14 8.77
CA CYS A 6 -0.13 -3.54 9.08
C CYS A 6 1.06 -4.45 8.72
N ASP A 7 0.95 -5.22 7.63
CA ASP A 7 2.00 -6.13 7.18
C ASP A 7 3.08 -5.45 6.32
N GLY A 8 2.75 -4.31 5.71
CA GLY A 8 3.68 -3.57 4.87
C GLY A 8 3.02 -2.55 3.94
N ILE A 9 3.84 -2.04 3.02
CA ILE A 9 3.46 -1.09 1.99
C ILE A 9 3.44 -1.80 0.64
N ASP A 10 2.30 -1.79 -0.02
CA ASP A 10 2.15 -2.20 -1.40
C ASP A 10 2.40 -1.02 -2.35
N ALA A 11 3.31 -1.21 -3.29
CA ALA A 11 3.63 -0.27 -4.36
C ALA A 11 3.31 -0.89 -5.73
N ALA A 12 2.49 -0.20 -6.51
CA ALA A 12 2.13 -0.59 -7.87
C ALA A 12 2.63 0.46 -8.87
N PHE A 13 3.53 0.08 -9.77
CA PHE A 13 3.93 0.91 -10.89
C PHE A 13 3.04 0.61 -12.09
N VAL A 14 2.16 1.55 -12.43
CA VAL A 14 1.16 1.39 -13.48
C VAL A 14 1.36 2.42 -14.57
N ARG A 15 1.13 2.01 -15.81
CA ARG A 15 0.98 2.91 -16.94
C ARG A 15 -0.49 3.13 -17.21
N ILE A 16 -0.86 4.39 -17.27
CA ILE A 16 -2.20 4.87 -17.62
C ILE A 16 -2.09 5.54 -18.98
N LYS A 17 -2.95 5.16 -19.93
CA LYS A 17 -3.02 5.78 -21.26
C LYS A 17 -4.46 5.99 -21.66
N GLY A 18 -4.74 7.09 -22.35
CA GLY A 18 -6.09 7.46 -22.79
C GLY A 18 -6.90 8.17 -21.71
N THR A 19 -8.13 8.55 -22.05
CA THR A 19 -9.05 9.30 -21.18
C THR A 19 -10.49 8.83 -21.40
N GLY A 20 -11.37 9.09 -20.42
CA GLY A 20 -12.78 8.68 -20.47
C GLY A 20 -12.94 7.17 -20.68
N SER A 21 -13.81 6.78 -21.60
CA SER A 21 -14.07 5.38 -21.96
C SER A 21 -12.89 4.65 -22.61
N SER A 22 -11.86 5.39 -23.06
CA SER A 22 -10.66 4.83 -23.69
C SER A 22 -9.50 4.61 -22.72
N ILE A 23 -9.70 4.88 -21.42
CA ILE A 23 -8.65 4.71 -20.42
C ILE A 23 -8.19 3.25 -20.37
N ARG A 24 -6.88 3.04 -20.44
CA ARG A 24 -6.24 1.74 -20.34
C ARG A 24 -5.20 1.77 -19.23
N LEU A 25 -5.24 0.75 -18.40
CA LEU A 25 -4.30 0.53 -17.31
C LEU A 25 -3.42 -0.68 -17.64
N LYS A 26 -2.13 -0.56 -17.40
CA LYS A 26 -1.18 -1.69 -17.45
C LYS A 26 -0.30 -1.68 -16.21
N LEU A 27 -0.37 -2.73 -15.41
CA LEU A 27 0.58 -2.97 -14.34
C LEU A 27 1.95 -3.30 -14.94
N ILE A 28 2.96 -2.52 -14.58
CA ILE A 28 4.35 -2.70 -15.02
C ILE A 28 5.13 -3.48 -13.96
N ALA A 29 4.98 -3.11 -12.69
CA ALA A 29 5.61 -3.79 -11.57
C ALA A 29 4.76 -3.64 -10.31
N PHE A 30 4.91 -4.62 -9.41
CA PHE A 30 4.31 -4.60 -8.09
C PHE A 30 5.34 -5.08 -7.08
N ALA A 31 5.38 -4.43 -5.92
CA ALA A 31 6.23 -4.82 -4.81
C ALA A 31 5.50 -4.58 -3.49
N THR A 32 5.73 -5.47 -2.53
CA THR A 32 5.31 -5.29 -1.14
C THR A 32 6.56 -5.15 -0.29
N THR A 33 6.68 -4.01 0.39
CA THR A 33 7.78 -3.73 1.32
C THR A 33 7.27 -3.96 2.74
N PRO A 34 7.77 -4.96 3.47
CA PRO A 34 7.31 -5.22 4.83
C PRO A 34 7.68 -4.07 5.76
N TYR A 35 6.82 -3.79 6.75
CA TYR A 35 7.20 -2.88 7.82
C TYR A 35 8.28 -3.50 8.70
N THR A 36 9.13 -2.65 9.29
CA THR A 36 10.01 -3.09 10.37
C THR A 36 9.18 -3.50 11.58
N ALA A 37 9.69 -4.45 12.38
CA ALA A 37 8.99 -4.92 13.58
C ALA A 37 8.59 -3.76 14.51
N SER A 38 9.50 -2.79 14.72
CA SER A 38 9.26 -1.62 15.56
C SER A 38 8.09 -0.74 15.09
N ILE A 39 7.92 -0.57 13.77
CA ILE A 39 6.82 0.22 13.21
C ILE A 39 5.53 -0.58 13.27
N ARG A 40 5.58 -1.87 12.93
CA ARG A 40 4.41 -2.77 13.01
C ARG A 40 3.85 -2.84 14.43
N GLU A 41 4.70 -3.04 15.43
CA GLU A 41 4.30 -3.09 16.84
C GLU A 41 3.67 -1.79 17.29
N ARG A 42 4.24 -0.65 16.89
CA ARG A 42 3.71 0.68 17.23
C ARG A 42 2.37 0.97 16.55
N LEU A 43 2.14 0.46 15.34
CA LEU A 43 0.87 0.58 14.63
C LEU A 43 -0.23 -0.31 15.25
N LEU A 44 0.12 -1.51 15.70
CA LEU A 44 -0.80 -2.45 16.34
C LEU A 44 -1.01 -2.18 17.84
N SER A 45 -0.19 -1.32 18.44
CA SER A 45 -0.34 -0.92 19.84
C SER A 45 -1.65 -0.15 20.01
N PRO A 46 -2.56 -0.59 20.89
CA PRO A 46 -3.77 0.17 21.18
C PRO A 46 -3.37 1.51 21.78
N LYS A 47 -3.77 2.60 21.12
CA LYS A 47 -3.77 3.92 21.76
C LYS A 47 -4.83 3.88 22.86
N LEU A 48 -4.38 3.77 24.11
CA LEU A 48 -5.14 4.28 25.24
C LEU A 48 -5.08 5.80 25.12
N ASP A 49 -6.09 6.39 24.49
CA ASP A 49 -6.34 7.83 24.61
C ASP A 49 -6.80 8.06 26.07
N THR A 50 -5.83 8.21 26.98
CA THR A 50 -6.04 8.71 28.35
C THR A 50 -5.75 10.19 28.42
#